data_AF-A0A0D6N4G2-F1
#
_entry.id   AF-A0A0D6N4G2-F1
#
_cell.length_a   1.000
_cell.length_b   1.000
_cell.length_c   1.000
_cell.angle_alpha   90.00
_cell.angle_beta   90.00
_cell.angle_gamma   90.00
#
_symmetry.space_group_name_H-M   'P 1'
#
loop_
_entity.id
_entity.type
_entity.pdbx_description
1 polymer ?
#
loop_
_entity_poly.entity_id
_entity_poly.type
_entity_poly.pdbx_seq_one_letter_code
_entity_poly.pdbx_strand_id
1 'polypeptide(L)'
;MDSDDFDTALLSAAMTQAEERGWASVSLLDAARAAGLSFAETRTRFPFRGSLLLRLGRIADDSALADDTTTGSARERLFDLLMRRLDVFQLYRNGIKSVLHALPFDPPMALLLGGATFESMRWMADASGITVTGLGGVLRINMVVGIWTHTLRAWEKDDSADMGSTMAALDQALDKAARFNLFPADTGQSEGDLPDMDFPEAEFTFAPTTENHAFDEKHDA
;
A
#
# COMPACT_ATOMS: atom_id res chain seq x y z
N MET A 1 -4.13 -17.70 19.13
CA MET A 1 -3.27 -16.79 18.35
C MET A 1 -4.14 -16.24 17.24
N ASP A 2 -4.12 -14.93 17.03
CA ASP A 2 -4.87 -14.33 15.93
C ASP A 2 -4.35 -14.85 14.59
N SER A 3 -5.15 -14.80 13.52
CA SER A 3 -4.71 -15.26 12.21
C SER A 3 -3.49 -14.47 11.73
N ASP A 4 -3.47 -13.16 11.95
CA ASP A 4 -2.36 -12.29 11.53
C ASP A 4 -1.09 -12.54 12.35
N ASP A 5 -1.22 -12.84 13.64
CA ASP A 5 -0.10 -13.25 14.48
C ASP A 5 0.53 -14.56 13.96
N PHE A 6 -0.31 -15.53 13.55
CA PHE A 6 0.17 -16.80 12.99
C PHE A 6 0.99 -16.57 11.72
N ASP A 7 0.43 -15.78 10.81
CA ASP A 7 1.00 -15.58 9.49
C ASP A 7 2.30 -14.79 9.60
N THR A 8 2.36 -13.80 10.49
CA THR A 8 3.57 -13.01 10.79
C THR A 8 4.66 -13.88 11.44
N ALA A 9 4.31 -14.74 12.39
CA ALA A 9 5.27 -15.65 13.03
C ALA A 9 5.88 -16.65 12.04
N LEU A 10 5.05 -17.24 11.17
CA LEU A 10 5.53 -18.15 10.13
C LEU A 10 6.39 -17.42 9.09
N LEU A 11 5.98 -16.22 8.66
CA LEU A 11 6.73 -15.36 7.75
C LEU A 11 8.11 -15.06 8.29
N SER A 12 8.19 -14.60 9.54
CA SER A 12 9.46 -14.29 10.20
C SER A 12 10.39 -15.50 10.22
N ALA A 13 9.91 -16.66 10.71
CA ALA A 13 10.73 -17.88 10.78
C ALA A 13 11.22 -18.35 9.40
N ALA A 14 10.37 -18.29 8.37
CA ALA A 14 10.74 -18.69 7.02
C ALA A 14 11.70 -17.69 6.35
N MET A 15 11.58 -16.39 6.63
CA MET A 15 12.51 -15.37 6.12
C MET A 15 13.88 -15.49 6.77
N THR A 16 13.95 -15.81 8.07
CA THR A 16 15.22 -16.16 8.73
C THR A 16 15.86 -17.40 8.10
N GLN A 17 15.06 -18.44 7.81
CA GLN A 17 15.59 -19.62 7.11
C GLN A 17 16.12 -19.28 5.70
N ALA A 18 15.43 -18.38 4.99
CA ALA A 18 15.85 -17.92 3.66
C ALA A 18 17.16 -17.12 3.72
N GLU A 19 17.31 -16.26 4.72
CA GLU A 19 18.54 -15.51 4.99
C GLU A 19 19.72 -16.44 5.27
N GLU A 20 19.54 -17.43 6.15
CA GLU A 20 20.63 -18.33 6.56
C GLU A 20 21.06 -19.33 5.47
N ARG A 21 20.10 -19.88 4.72
CA ARG A 21 20.33 -21.09 3.89
C ARG A 21 19.93 -20.94 2.43
N GLY A 22 19.48 -19.75 2.03
CA GLY A 22 18.93 -19.51 0.69
C GLY A 22 17.46 -19.91 0.58
N TRP A 23 16.72 -19.21 -0.30
CA TRP A 23 15.29 -19.47 -0.53
C TRP A 23 14.97 -20.90 -0.97
N ALA A 24 15.86 -21.53 -1.76
CA ALA A 24 15.66 -22.91 -2.23
C ALA A 24 15.56 -23.92 -1.07
N SER A 25 16.18 -23.59 0.08
CA SER A 25 16.24 -24.43 1.28
C SER A 25 15.09 -24.20 2.26
N VAL A 26 14.16 -23.28 1.96
CA VAL A 26 13.05 -22.94 2.86
C VAL A 26 12.03 -24.07 2.95
N SER A 27 11.66 -24.42 4.18
CA SER A 27 10.73 -25.49 4.51
C SER A 27 9.64 -24.94 5.44
N LEU A 28 8.39 -24.98 5.00
CA LEU A 28 7.26 -24.47 5.79
C LEU A 28 7.09 -25.22 7.12
N LEU A 29 7.41 -26.52 7.16
CA LEU A 29 7.31 -27.31 8.39
C LEU A 29 8.45 -27.00 9.36
N ASP A 30 9.66 -26.71 8.87
CA ASP A 30 10.76 -26.30 9.74
C ASP A 30 10.55 -24.89 10.28
N ALA A 31 10.07 -23.96 9.44
CA ALA A 31 9.64 -22.64 9.88
C ALA A 31 8.51 -22.71 10.91
N ALA A 32 7.48 -23.54 10.68
CA ALA A 32 6.42 -23.77 11.66
C ALA A 32 6.95 -24.35 12.96
N ARG A 33 7.88 -25.32 12.91
CA ARG A 33 8.51 -25.88 14.11
C ARG A 33 9.28 -24.81 14.88
N ALA A 34 10.06 -23.99 14.19
CA ALA A 34 10.83 -22.91 14.79
C ALA A 34 9.93 -21.84 15.46
N ALA A 35 8.77 -21.56 14.86
CA ALA A 35 7.77 -20.63 15.38
C ALA A 35 6.78 -21.26 16.38
N GLY A 36 6.90 -22.55 16.72
CA GLY A 36 5.98 -23.24 17.63
C GLY A 36 4.56 -23.41 17.09
N LEU A 37 4.39 -23.44 15.78
CA LEU A 37 3.10 -23.47 15.08
C LEU A 37 2.64 -24.90 14.75
N SER A 38 1.32 -25.08 14.69
CA SER A 38 0.70 -26.33 14.25
C SER A 38 0.99 -26.63 12.78
N PHE A 39 1.50 -27.83 12.49
CA PHE A 39 1.74 -28.27 11.11
C PHE A 39 0.45 -28.42 10.29
N ALA A 40 -0.64 -28.89 10.91
CA ALA A 40 -1.92 -29.04 10.25
C ALA A 40 -2.51 -27.69 9.84
N GLU A 41 -2.39 -26.69 10.73
CA GLU A 41 -2.82 -25.32 10.46
C GLU A 41 -1.92 -24.65 9.40
N THR A 42 -0.60 -24.85 9.50
CA THR A 42 0.38 -24.37 8.51
C THR A 42 0.06 -24.90 7.11
N ARG A 43 -0.20 -26.21 6.97
CA ARG A 43 -0.50 -26.82 5.66
C ARG A 43 -1.83 -26.35 5.08
N THR A 44 -2.80 -26.03 5.93
CA THR A 44 -4.12 -25.51 5.52
C THR A 44 -4.00 -24.06 5.03
N ARG A 45 -3.26 -23.21 5.75
CA ARG A 45 -3.07 -21.79 5.38
C ARG A 45 -2.06 -21.57 4.25
N PHE A 46 -0.95 -22.30 4.27
CA PHE A 46 0.16 -22.16 3.33
C PHE A 46 0.40 -23.47 2.58
N PRO A 47 -0.31 -23.70 1.46
CA PRO A 47 -0.23 -24.96 0.74
C PRO A 47 1.13 -25.20 0.06
N PHE A 48 1.90 -24.14 -0.23
CA PHE A 48 3.22 -24.21 -0.86
C PHE A 48 4.08 -22.99 -0.50
N ARG A 49 5.41 -23.07 -0.62
CA ARG A 49 6.34 -21.99 -0.21
C ARG A 49 6.02 -20.61 -0.82
N GLY A 50 5.60 -20.58 -2.09
CA GLY A 50 5.24 -19.34 -2.78
C GLY A 50 4.01 -18.64 -2.19
N SER A 51 3.09 -19.38 -1.55
CA SER A 51 1.93 -18.77 -0.86
C SER A 51 2.35 -17.87 0.30
N LEU A 52 3.52 -18.14 0.90
CA LEU A 52 4.12 -17.28 1.91
C LEU A 52 4.50 -15.92 1.33
N LEU A 53 5.14 -15.90 0.16
CA LEU A 53 5.52 -14.65 -0.53
C LEU A 53 4.30 -13.89 -1.04
N LEU A 54 3.26 -14.59 -1.50
CA LEU A 54 2.00 -13.97 -1.87
C LEU A 54 1.33 -13.30 -0.66
N ARG A 55 1.39 -13.94 0.52
CA ARG A 55 0.89 -13.34 1.76
C ARG A 55 1.72 -12.13 2.16
N LEU A 56 3.05 -12.21 2.10
CA LEU A 56 3.92 -11.06 2.35
C LEU A 56 3.60 -9.89 1.42
N GLY A 57 3.42 -10.17 0.13
CA GLY A 57 3.01 -9.16 -0.85
C GLY A 57 1.67 -8.52 -0.48
N ARG A 58 0.68 -9.32 -0.08
CA ARG A 58 -0.62 -8.80 0.38
C ARG A 58 -0.50 -7.93 1.63
N ILE A 59 0.26 -8.34 2.64
CA ILE A 59 0.49 -7.51 3.84
C ILE A 59 1.13 -6.17 3.45
N ALA A 60 2.08 -6.17 2.52
CA ALA A 60 2.71 -4.96 2.03
C ALA A 60 1.74 -4.07 1.22
N ASP A 61 0.88 -4.66 0.42
CA ASP A 61 -0.15 -3.94 -0.34
C ASP A 61 -1.23 -3.36 0.59
N ASP A 62 -1.67 -4.12 1.59
CA ASP A 62 -2.63 -3.68 2.61
C ASP A 62 -2.05 -2.50 3.41
N SER A 63 -0.77 -2.57 3.80
CA SER A 63 -0.05 -1.47 4.46
C SER A 63 0.03 -0.22 3.58
N ALA A 64 0.32 -0.39 2.29
CA ALA A 64 0.34 0.73 1.35
C ALA A 64 -1.03 1.41 1.26
N LEU A 65 -2.09 0.62 1.15
CA LEU A 65 -3.47 1.07 0.93
C LEU A 65 -4.24 1.41 2.22
N ALA A 66 -3.63 1.27 3.41
CA ALA A 66 -4.33 1.40 4.69
C ALA A 66 -4.92 2.80 4.94
N ASP A 67 -4.27 3.86 4.44
CA ASP A 67 -4.79 5.23 4.56
C ASP A 67 -5.12 5.83 3.20
N ASP A 68 -6.36 6.30 3.05
CA ASP A 68 -6.82 7.13 1.93
C ASP A 68 -6.48 8.62 2.13
N THR A 69 -5.65 8.94 3.13
CA THR A 69 -5.26 10.32 3.48
C THR A 69 -4.03 10.81 2.73
N THR A 70 -3.59 10.11 1.68
CA THR A 70 -2.48 10.61 0.84
C THR A 70 -2.96 11.85 0.10
N THR A 71 -2.66 13.02 0.66
CA THR A 71 -2.94 14.32 0.06
C THR A 71 -1.82 14.71 -0.88
N GLY A 72 -2.16 15.34 -2.00
CA GLY A 72 -1.19 15.84 -2.97
C GLY A 72 -1.44 15.32 -4.38
N SER A 73 -0.47 15.58 -5.24
CA SER A 73 -0.48 15.16 -6.64
C SER A 73 -0.49 13.63 -6.77
N ALA A 74 -0.97 13.11 -7.90
CA ALA A 74 -0.92 11.67 -8.19
C ALA A 74 0.49 11.06 -8.10
N ARG A 75 1.52 11.88 -8.33
CA ARG A 75 2.93 11.52 -8.17
C ARG A 75 3.29 11.29 -6.71
N GLU A 76 2.97 12.23 -5.83
CA GLU A 76 3.24 12.14 -4.39
C GLU A 76 2.49 10.96 -3.78
N ARG A 77 1.21 10.79 -4.12
CA ARG A 77 0.44 9.61 -3.68
C ARG A 77 1.08 8.30 -4.10
N LEU A 78 1.48 8.17 -5.37
CA LEU A 78 2.14 6.94 -5.83
C LEU A 78 3.48 6.71 -5.12
N PHE A 79 4.26 7.76 -4.90
CA PHE A 79 5.51 7.68 -4.14
C PHE A 79 5.26 7.11 -2.73
N ASP A 80 4.32 7.67 -1.99
CA ASP A 80 4.00 7.27 -0.63
C ASP A 80 3.53 5.82 -0.54
N LEU A 81 2.63 5.41 -1.46
CA LEU A 81 2.15 4.03 -1.55
C LEU A 81 3.31 3.03 -1.77
N LEU A 82 4.22 3.34 -2.70
CA LEU A 82 5.36 2.47 -2.99
C LEU A 82 6.38 2.42 -1.85
N MET A 83 6.58 3.53 -1.14
CA MET A 83 7.46 3.58 0.03
C MET A 83 6.91 2.75 1.20
N ARG A 84 5.62 2.91 1.55
CA ARG A 84 4.94 2.09 2.58
C ARG A 84 5.03 0.60 2.31
N ARG A 85 4.94 0.22 1.03
CA ARG A 85 5.13 -1.17 0.60
C ARG A 85 6.55 -1.66 0.89
N LEU A 86 7.55 -0.84 0.59
CA LEU A 86 8.95 -1.16 0.85
C LEU A 86 9.27 -1.19 2.34
N ASP A 87 8.62 -0.37 3.16
CA ASP A 87 8.77 -0.41 4.63
C ASP A 87 8.41 -1.79 5.19
N VAL A 88 7.37 -2.44 4.67
CA VAL A 88 7.04 -3.83 5.05
C VAL A 88 8.13 -4.80 4.58
N PHE A 89 8.70 -4.58 3.39
CA PHE A 89 9.79 -5.42 2.89
C PHE A 89 11.08 -5.23 3.70
N GLN A 90 11.33 -4.05 4.27
CA GLN A 90 12.47 -3.80 5.15
C GLN A 90 12.47 -4.71 6.37
N LEU A 91 11.30 -5.04 6.93
CA LEU A 91 11.18 -5.95 8.08
C LEU A 91 11.77 -7.35 7.81
N TYR A 92 11.80 -7.77 6.54
CA TYR A 92 12.27 -9.08 6.10
C TYR A 92 13.38 -8.99 5.05
N ARG A 93 14.14 -7.90 5.04
CA ARG A 93 15.06 -7.52 3.95
C ARG A 93 15.95 -8.66 3.47
N ASN A 94 16.71 -9.29 4.38
CA ASN A 94 17.69 -10.32 4.01
C ASN A 94 17.01 -11.58 3.45
N GLY A 95 15.86 -11.97 4.01
CA GLY A 95 15.04 -13.06 3.49
C GLY A 95 14.52 -12.77 2.09
N ILE A 96 14.03 -11.55 1.83
CA ILE A 96 13.55 -11.14 0.51
C ILE A 96 14.71 -11.05 -0.49
N LYS A 97 15.90 -10.55 -0.11
CA LYS A 97 17.08 -10.57 -0.99
C LYS A 97 17.43 -11.98 -1.41
N SER A 98 17.37 -12.94 -0.49
CA SER A 98 17.57 -14.37 -0.79
C SER A 98 16.55 -14.90 -1.80
N VAL A 99 15.28 -14.48 -1.70
CA VAL A 99 14.24 -14.78 -2.69
C VAL A 99 14.58 -14.19 -4.05
N LEU A 100 14.91 -12.89 -4.12
CA LEU A 100 15.22 -12.18 -5.37
C LEU A 100 16.39 -12.83 -6.12
N HIS A 101 17.43 -13.26 -5.40
CA HIS A 101 18.56 -13.98 -6.00
C HIS A 101 18.18 -15.36 -6.56
N ALA A 102 17.14 -16.00 -6.01
CA ALA A 102 16.67 -17.31 -6.47
C ALA A 102 15.72 -17.23 -7.68
N LEU A 103 15.01 -16.10 -7.87
CA LEU A 103 13.99 -15.94 -8.93
C LEU A 103 14.47 -16.24 -10.35
N PRO A 104 15.67 -15.84 -10.80
CA PRO A 104 16.16 -16.17 -12.14
C PRO A 104 16.26 -17.68 -12.41
N PHE A 105 16.36 -18.48 -11.36
CA PHE A 105 16.50 -19.93 -11.43
C PHE A 105 15.18 -20.68 -11.14
N ASP A 106 14.09 -19.96 -10.85
CA ASP A 106 12.74 -20.53 -10.60
C ASP A 106 11.68 -19.79 -11.45
N PRO A 107 11.57 -20.11 -12.75
CA PRO A 107 10.62 -19.45 -13.66
C PRO A 107 9.15 -19.52 -13.22
N PRO A 108 8.63 -20.67 -12.71
CA PRO A 108 7.26 -20.73 -12.19
C PRO A 108 6.99 -19.73 -11.06
N MET A 109 7.93 -19.59 -10.13
CA MET A 109 7.78 -18.64 -9.03
C MET A 109 7.94 -17.19 -9.49
N ALA A 110 8.85 -16.91 -10.41
CA ALA A 110 8.98 -15.59 -11.03
C ALA A 110 7.68 -15.18 -11.74
N LEU A 111 7.01 -16.10 -12.44
CA LEU A 111 5.72 -15.85 -13.09
C LEU A 111 4.61 -15.58 -12.05
N LEU A 112 4.56 -16.39 -10.98
CA LEU A 112 3.57 -16.24 -9.91
C LEU A 112 3.69 -14.87 -9.22
N LEU A 113 4.91 -14.49 -8.81
CA LEU A 113 5.15 -13.21 -8.14
C LEU A 113 5.03 -12.04 -9.10
N GLY A 114 5.41 -12.21 -10.37
CA GLY A 114 5.24 -11.20 -11.40
C GLY A 114 3.77 -10.87 -11.63
N GLY A 115 2.91 -11.89 -11.73
CA GLY A 115 1.46 -11.71 -11.85
C GLY A 115 0.85 -11.02 -10.63
N ALA A 116 1.22 -11.46 -9.42
CA ALA A 116 0.78 -10.82 -8.18
C ALA A 116 1.23 -9.35 -8.10
N THR A 117 2.49 -9.07 -8.42
CA THR A 117 3.05 -7.71 -8.42
C THR A 117 2.36 -6.83 -9.45
N PHE A 118 2.05 -7.35 -10.63
CA PHE A 118 1.33 -6.59 -11.65
C PHE A 118 -0.05 -6.14 -11.15
N GLU A 119 -0.76 -7.03 -10.46
CA GLU A 119 -2.03 -6.69 -9.82
C GLU A 119 -1.84 -5.66 -8.70
N SER A 120 -0.85 -5.83 -7.80
CA SER A 120 -0.53 -4.84 -6.76
C SER A 120 -0.28 -3.44 -7.35
N MET A 121 0.46 -3.36 -8.44
CA MET A 121 0.76 -2.09 -9.13
C MET A 121 -0.49 -1.48 -9.76
N ARG A 122 -1.45 -2.29 -10.18
CA ARG A 122 -2.75 -1.81 -10.68
C ARG A 122 -3.53 -1.14 -9.56
N TRP A 123 -3.62 -1.78 -8.39
CA TRP A 123 -4.26 -1.21 -7.20
C TRP A 123 -3.61 0.10 -6.77
N MET A 124 -2.27 0.18 -6.73
CA MET A 124 -1.55 1.40 -6.35
C MET A 124 -1.68 2.52 -7.39
N ALA A 125 -1.73 2.18 -8.67
CA ALA A 125 -2.01 3.15 -9.73
C ALA A 125 -3.42 3.73 -9.59
N ASP A 126 -4.43 2.88 -9.40
CA ASP A 126 -5.81 3.33 -9.23
C ASP A 126 -5.96 4.17 -7.95
N ALA A 127 -5.36 3.75 -6.82
CA ALA A 127 -5.37 4.48 -5.55
C ALA A 127 -4.67 5.85 -5.62
N SER A 128 -3.62 5.99 -6.44
CA SER A 128 -2.95 7.29 -6.66
C SER A 128 -3.70 8.21 -7.64
N GLY A 129 -4.78 7.75 -8.26
CA GLY A 129 -5.57 8.48 -9.25
C GLY A 129 -5.04 8.37 -10.69
N ILE A 130 -4.19 7.38 -10.97
CA ILE A 130 -3.68 7.10 -12.31
C ILE A 130 -4.64 6.13 -13.01
N THR A 131 -5.40 6.61 -13.99
CA THR A 131 -6.31 5.76 -14.75
C THR A 131 -5.55 4.75 -15.62
N VAL A 132 -5.63 3.46 -15.27
CA VAL A 132 -5.00 2.33 -15.99
C VAL A 132 -6.01 1.48 -16.78
N THR A 133 -7.07 2.11 -17.30
CA THR A 133 -8.07 1.48 -18.20
C THR A 133 -7.88 1.90 -19.66
N GLY A 134 -8.33 1.06 -20.60
CA GLY A 134 -8.20 1.30 -22.04
C GLY A 134 -6.78 1.20 -22.59
N LEU A 135 -6.59 1.56 -23.87
CA LEU A 135 -5.30 1.45 -24.58
C LEU A 135 -4.19 2.31 -23.93
N GLY A 136 -4.52 3.53 -23.50
CA GLY A 136 -3.59 4.38 -22.75
C GLY A 136 -3.27 3.82 -21.36
N GLY A 137 -4.22 3.13 -20.74
CA GLY A 137 -4.03 2.46 -19.45
C GLY A 137 -3.00 1.34 -19.49
N VAL A 138 -2.91 0.60 -20.60
CA VAL A 138 -1.88 -0.45 -20.79
C VAL A 138 -0.48 0.15 -20.73
N LEU A 139 -0.25 1.31 -21.37
CA LEU A 139 1.06 1.97 -21.28
C LEU A 139 1.36 2.42 -19.84
N ARG A 140 0.38 3.02 -19.17
CA ARG A 140 0.54 3.52 -17.79
C ARG A 140 0.84 2.41 -16.80
N ILE A 141 0.13 1.28 -16.84
CA ILE A 141 0.43 0.16 -15.93
C ILE A 141 1.84 -0.39 -16.16
N ASN A 142 2.30 -0.50 -17.42
CA ASN A 142 3.67 -0.91 -17.71
C ASN A 142 4.70 0.10 -17.19
N MET A 143 4.40 1.40 -17.22
CA MET A 143 5.24 2.43 -16.60
C MET A 143 5.31 2.26 -15.07
N VAL A 144 4.18 2.06 -14.39
CA VAL A 144 4.14 1.85 -12.92
C VAL A 144 4.91 0.57 -12.54
N VAL A 145 4.70 -0.53 -13.25
CA VAL A 145 5.46 -1.77 -13.05
C VAL A 145 6.96 -1.55 -13.30
N GLY A 146 7.31 -0.75 -14.30
CA GLY A 146 8.69 -0.36 -14.59
C GLY A 146 9.32 0.45 -13.46
N ILE A 147 8.61 1.45 -12.92
CA ILE A 147 9.02 2.24 -11.75
C ILE A 147 9.26 1.30 -10.57
N TRP A 148 8.27 0.48 -10.22
CA TRP A 148 8.37 -0.47 -9.13
C TRP A 148 9.57 -1.41 -9.27
N THR A 149 9.77 -1.99 -10.45
CA THR A 149 10.88 -2.90 -10.71
C THR A 149 12.24 -2.19 -10.60
N HIS A 150 12.32 -0.94 -11.05
CA HIS A 150 13.53 -0.13 -10.92
C HIS A 150 13.83 0.18 -9.45
N THR A 151 12.83 0.65 -8.71
CA THR A 151 12.95 0.97 -7.29
C THR A 151 13.30 -0.27 -6.46
N LEU A 152 12.65 -1.41 -6.71
CA LEU A 152 12.95 -2.66 -6.02
C LEU A 152 14.40 -3.13 -6.25
N ARG A 153 14.95 -2.90 -7.45
CA ARG A 153 16.37 -3.18 -7.75
C ARG A 153 17.33 -2.20 -7.07
N ALA A 154 16.92 -0.95 -6.87
CA ALA A 154 17.68 0.01 -6.08
C ALA A 154 17.68 -0.40 -4.60
N TRP A 155 16.50 -0.71 -4.07
CA TRP A 155 16.29 -1.22 -2.72
C TRP A 155 17.11 -2.47 -2.39
N GLU A 156 17.15 -3.42 -3.31
CA GLU A 156 17.97 -4.64 -3.14
C GLU A 156 19.45 -4.32 -2.91
N LYS A 157 19.96 -3.24 -3.51
CA LYS A 157 21.36 -2.78 -3.42
C LYS A 157 21.59 -1.77 -2.31
N ASP A 158 20.53 -1.20 -1.75
CA ASP A 158 20.59 -0.18 -0.72
C ASP A 158 20.67 -0.82 0.67
N ASP A 159 21.87 -0.91 1.23
CA ASP A 159 22.09 -1.47 2.58
C ASP A 159 21.83 -0.48 3.72
N SER A 160 21.35 0.73 3.41
CA SER A 160 20.98 1.72 4.42
C SER A 160 19.63 1.42 5.07
N ALA A 161 19.49 1.75 6.35
CA ALA A 161 18.23 1.58 7.07
C ALA A 161 17.18 2.64 6.69
N ASP A 162 17.62 3.83 6.28
CA ASP A 162 16.78 4.97 5.89
C ASP A 162 16.38 4.93 4.41
N MET A 163 16.86 3.94 3.64
CA MET A 163 16.54 3.76 2.23
C MET A 163 16.82 5.00 1.35
N GLY A 164 17.81 5.82 1.72
CA GLY A 164 18.04 7.10 1.07
C GLY A 164 18.31 6.98 -0.43
N SER A 165 19.06 5.95 -0.86
CA SER A 165 19.35 5.75 -2.29
C SER A 165 18.15 5.16 -3.05
N THR A 166 17.34 4.35 -2.37
CA THR A 166 16.09 3.81 -2.90
C THR A 166 15.07 4.91 -3.15
N MET A 167 14.94 5.81 -2.18
CA MET A 167 14.06 6.97 -2.25
C MET A 167 14.41 7.86 -3.44
N ALA A 168 15.70 8.17 -3.59
CA ALA A 168 16.20 8.94 -4.73
C ALA A 168 15.96 8.24 -6.08
N ALA A 169 16.12 6.91 -6.13
CA ALA A 169 15.85 6.13 -7.35
C ALA A 169 14.36 6.14 -7.72
N LEU A 170 13.48 6.03 -6.73
CA LEU A 170 12.03 6.13 -6.92
C LEU A 170 11.63 7.51 -7.46
N ASP A 171 12.13 8.58 -6.82
CA ASP A 171 11.86 9.96 -7.20
C ASP A 171 12.26 10.23 -8.67
N GLN A 172 13.48 9.82 -9.05
CA GLN A 172 13.95 9.93 -10.43
C GLN A 172 13.13 9.11 -11.43
N ALA A 173 12.66 7.93 -11.04
CA ALA A 173 11.83 7.09 -11.89
C ALA A 173 10.44 7.71 -12.14
N LEU A 174 9.84 8.29 -11.10
CA LEU A 174 8.57 9.01 -11.19
C LEU A 174 8.69 10.26 -12.05
N ASP A 175 9.75 11.06 -11.88
CA ASP A 175 10.04 12.24 -12.70
C ASP A 175 10.21 11.89 -14.18
N LYS A 176 10.90 10.78 -14.45
CA LYS A 176 11.05 10.27 -15.81
C LYS A 176 9.69 9.88 -16.39
N ALA A 177 8.84 9.20 -15.62
CA ALA A 177 7.52 8.79 -16.07
C ALA A 177 6.54 9.96 -16.26
N ALA A 178 6.69 11.05 -15.49
CA ALA A 178 5.94 12.28 -15.69
C ALA A 178 6.13 12.85 -17.11
N ARG A 179 7.35 12.78 -17.65
CA ARG A 179 7.68 13.20 -19.03
C ARG A 179 6.99 12.35 -20.11
N PHE A 180 6.46 11.19 -19.76
CA PHE A 180 5.73 10.28 -20.64
C PHE A 180 4.20 10.32 -20.40
N ASN A 181 3.68 11.38 -19.76
CA ASN A 181 2.24 11.55 -19.47
C ASN A 181 1.65 10.40 -18.63
N LEU A 182 2.44 9.87 -17.69
CA LEU A 182 1.95 8.90 -16.71
C LEU A 182 0.82 9.51 -15.87
N PHE A 183 1.08 10.69 -15.31
CA PHE A 183 0.15 11.38 -14.44
C PHE A 183 -0.91 12.12 -15.26
N PRO A 184 -2.16 12.18 -14.77
CA PRO A 184 -3.15 13.07 -15.35
C PRO A 184 -2.62 14.51 -15.33
N ALA A 185 -2.98 15.30 -16.34
CA ALA A 185 -2.73 16.74 -16.29
C ALA A 185 -3.43 17.26 -15.03
N ASP A 186 -2.66 17.93 -14.16
CA ASP A 186 -3.17 18.51 -12.93
C ASP A 186 -4.21 19.55 -13.35
N THR A 187 -5.47 19.15 -13.38
CA THR A 187 -6.58 20.07 -13.56
C THR A 187 -6.74 20.66 -12.19
N GLY A 188 -5.96 21.71 -11.95
CA GLY A 188 -5.78 22.33 -10.66
C GLY A 188 -7.10 22.34 -9.90
N GLN A 189 -7.13 21.59 -8.81
CA GLN A 189 -8.06 21.87 -7.75
C GLN A 189 -7.55 23.19 -7.16
N SER A 190 -7.92 24.31 -7.81
CA SER A 190 -7.86 25.63 -7.21
C SER A 190 -8.87 25.63 -6.08
N GLU A 191 -8.47 25.05 -4.96
CA GLU A 191 -9.05 25.30 -3.66
C GLU A 191 -8.67 26.74 -3.30
N GLY A 192 -9.33 27.72 -3.92
CA GLY A 192 -8.99 29.13 -3.77
C GLY A 192 -9.52 30.11 -4.82
N ASP A 193 -10.36 29.71 -5.77
CA ASP A 193 -11.03 30.67 -6.67
C ASP A 193 -12.54 30.40 -6.70
N LEU A 194 -13.16 30.47 -5.52
CA LEU A 194 -14.57 30.85 -5.46
C LEU A 194 -14.60 32.35 -5.79
N PRO A 195 -15.29 32.80 -6.86
CA PRO A 195 -15.50 34.23 -7.04
C PRO A 195 -16.16 34.77 -5.77
N ASP A 196 -15.71 35.92 -5.27
CA ASP A 196 -16.34 36.66 -4.18
C ASP A 196 -17.81 36.88 -4.53
N MET A 197 -18.65 35.93 -4.11
CA MET A 197 -20.09 36.03 -4.17
C MET A 197 -20.46 36.88 -2.96
N ASP A 198 -20.64 38.17 -3.22
CA ASP A 198 -21.14 39.14 -2.27
C ASP A 198 -22.55 38.70 -1.83
N PHE A 199 -22.63 37.98 -0.71
CA PHE A 199 -23.91 37.61 -0.11
C PHE A 199 -24.44 38.86 0.61
N PRO A 200 -25.56 39.46 0.19
CA PRO A 200 -26.13 40.57 0.93
C PRO A 200 -26.45 40.09 2.35
N GLU A 201 -25.93 40.81 3.35
CA GLU A 201 -26.23 40.55 4.76
C GLU A 201 -27.75 40.44 4.93
N ALA A 202 -28.22 39.25 5.28
CA ALA A 202 -29.61 39.07 5.66
C ALA A 202 -29.84 39.82 6.96
N GLU A 203 -30.55 40.96 6.90
CA GLU A 203 -31.12 41.62 8.07
C GLU A 203 -32.08 40.65 8.77
N PHE A 204 -31.57 39.86 9.71
CA PHE A 204 -32.41 39.07 10.60
C PHE A 204 -33.04 40.00 11.63
N THR A 205 -34.23 40.51 11.31
CA THR A 205 -35.09 41.19 12.28
C THR A 205 -35.70 40.14 13.20
N PHE A 206 -35.16 40.01 14.41
CA PHE A 206 -35.77 39.17 15.46
C PHE A 206 -36.90 39.98 16.13
N ALA A 207 -38.16 39.66 15.83
CA ALA A 207 -39.29 40.17 16.60
C ALA A 207 -39.55 39.24 17.80
N PRO A 208 -39.75 39.77 19.02
CA PRO A 208 -39.98 38.93 20.20
C PRO A 208 -41.42 38.40 20.22
N THR A 209 -41.57 37.08 20.15
CA THR A 209 -42.85 36.42 20.43
C THR A 209 -43.16 36.57 21.91
N THR A 210 -44.13 37.42 22.22
CA THR A 210 -44.81 37.42 23.52
C THR A 210 -46.11 36.66 23.36
N GLU A 211 -46.16 35.42 23.85
CA GLU A 211 -47.43 34.78 24.15
C GLU A 211 -47.32 34.05 25.49
N ASN A 212 -47.85 34.72 26.51
CA ASN A 212 -48.06 34.18 27.85
C ASN A 212 -49.15 33.12 27.78
N HIS A 213 -48.79 31.84 27.93
CA HIS A 213 -49.75 30.84 28.39
C HIS A 213 -49.59 30.64 29.90
N ALA A 214 -50.51 31.26 30.64
CA ALA A 214 -50.70 31.02 32.06
C ALA A 214 -51.14 29.56 32.27
N PHE A 215 -50.35 28.82 33.03
CA PHE A 215 -50.69 27.51 33.56
C PHE A 215 -51.17 27.75 35.01
N ASP A 216 -52.48 27.68 35.22
CA ASP A 216 -53.11 27.83 36.54
C ASP A 216 -53.33 26.43 37.14
N GLU A 217 -52.54 26.09 38.16
CA GLU A 217 -52.70 24.88 38.95
C GLU A 217 -53.15 25.25 40.38
N LYS A 218 -54.46 25.07 40.60
CA LYS A 218 -55.18 24.73 41.85
C LYS A 218 -55.05 25.63 43.10
N HIS A 219 -56.23 26.05 43.59
CA HIS A 219 -56.53 26.10 45.04
C HIS A 219 -57.95 25.64 45.37
N ASP A 220 -57.98 24.52 46.10
CA ASP A 220 -58.92 23.92 47.05
C ASP A 220 -60.23 24.64 47.48
N ALA A 221 -61.33 23.87 47.50
CA ALA A 221 -62.21 23.63 48.67
C ALA A 221 -63.39 22.72 48.29
#